data_AF-A0A4Q3YRN0-F1
#
_entry.id   AF-A0A4Q3YRN0-F1
#
_cell.length_a   1.000
_cell.length_b   1.000
_cell.length_c   1.000
_cell.angle_alpha   90.00
_cell.angle_beta   90.00
_cell.angle_gamma   90.00
#
_symmetry.space_group_name_H-M   'P 1'
#
loop_
_entity.id
_entity.type
_entity.pdbx_description
1 polymer ?
#
loop_
_entity_poly.entity_id
_entity_poly.type
_entity_poly.pdbx_seq_one_letter_code
_entity_poly.pdbx_strand_id
1 'polypeptide(L)'
;MSERQFFNVEPEVAGGLAEGTVIDRSSHPPVVSKVHYRVEGWLGDGLIESFPVFLLREEAWNAVASEGLTGARIDHAEISVAPDLPDLVLPAFLWFQPTGLAGTDDFGTAADGRLIISQRAQDVLAGFGLAHAEITPI
;
A
#
# COMPACT_ATOMS: atom_id res chain seq x y z
N MET A 1 -30.52 3.99 -0.22
CA MET A 1 -29.24 3.27 -0.07
C MET A 1 -28.17 4.30 -0.39
N SER A 2 -27.20 4.54 0.50
CA SER A 2 -26.11 5.46 0.17
C SER A 2 -25.30 4.85 -0.97
N GLU A 3 -24.97 5.66 -1.98
CA GLU A 3 -23.93 5.27 -2.94
C GLU A 3 -22.63 5.03 -2.18
N ARG A 4 -21.91 3.95 -2.52
CA ARG A 4 -20.55 3.71 -1.99
C ARG A 4 -19.61 4.61 -2.77
N GLN A 5 -18.89 5.47 -2.06
CA GLN A 5 -17.84 6.30 -2.64
C GLN A 5 -16.51 5.55 -2.66
N PHE A 6 -15.74 5.76 -3.72
CA PHE A 6 -14.42 5.18 -3.91
C PHE A 6 -13.41 6.28 -4.25
N PHE A 7 -12.14 5.97 -4.04
CA PHE A 7 -11.03 6.90 -4.24
C PHE A 7 -9.88 6.21 -4.96
N ASN A 8 -9.28 6.92 -5.90
CA ASN A 8 -7.93 6.66 -6.35
C ASN A 8 -6.95 7.18 -5.30
N VAL A 9 -5.98 6.35 -4.92
CA VAL A 9 -4.95 6.69 -3.96
C VAL A 9 -3.59 6.49 -4.60
N GLU A 10 -2.76 7.53 -4.54
CA GLU A 10 -1.34 7.49 -4.89
C GLU A 10 -0.56 7.70 -3.58
N PRO A 11 -0.14 6.62 -2.91
CA PRO A 11 0.56 6.68 -1.62
C PRO A 11 1.89 7.44 -1.65
N GLU A 12 2.40 7.72 -0.45
CA GLU A 12 3.76 8.21 -0.28
C GLU A 12 4.78 7.24 -0.90
N VAL A 13 5.69 7.77 -1.74
CA VAL A 13 6.84 7.01 -2.26
C VAL A 13 8.04 7.20 -1.33
N ALA A 14 8.19 6.29 -0.37
CA ALA A 14 9.20 6.33 0.69
C ALA A 14 10.56 5.69 0.31
N GLY A 15 10.75 5.30 -0.94
CA GLY A 15 11.91 4.53 -1.40
C GLY A 15 11.59 3.65 -2.60
N GLY A 16 12.24 2.49 -2.69
CA GLY A 16 12.13 1.65 -3.88
C GLY A 16 12.44 0.17 -3.70
N LEU A 17 12.15 -0.58 -4.76
CA LEU A 17 12.42 -2.02 -4.84
C LEU A 17 13.93 -2.28 -4.96
N ALA A 18 14.47 -3.01 -3.99
CA ALA A 18 15.88 -3.40 -3.93
C ALA A 18 16.16 -4.74 -4.63
N GLU A 19 17.44 -5.10 -4.74
CA GLU A 19 17.94 -6.27 -5.47
C GLU A 19 17.30 -7.60 -5.03
N GLY A 20 16.85 -7.70 -3.77
CA GLY A 20 16.17 -8.89 -3.25
C GLY A 20 14.74 -9.11 -3.77
N THR A 21 14.19 -8.18 -4.57
CA THR A 21 12.83 -8.26 -5.13
C THR A 21 12.79 -9.19 -6.35
N VAL A 22 11.79 -10.08 -6.40
CA VAL A 22 11.50 -10.92 -7.57
C VAL A 22 10.27 -10.38 -8.29
N ILE A 23 10.46 -9.93 -9.52
CA ILE A 23 9.46 -9.23 -10.32
C ILE A 23 9.50 -9.70 -11.78
N ASP A 24 8.36 -10.17 -12.27
CA ASP A 24 8.10 -10.48 -13.67
C ASP A 24 7.49 -9.27 -14.37
N ARG A 25 8.19 -8.73 -15.36
CA ARG A 25 7.79 -7.54 -16.13
C ARG A 25 7.19 -7.89 -17.50
N SER A 26 6.85 -9.16 -17.73
CA SER A 26 6.24 -9.59 -18.99
C SER A 26 4.76 -9.15 -19.14
N SER A 27 4.13 -8.72 -18.03
CA SER A 27 2.79 -8.15 -17.99
C SER A 27 2.78 -6.72 -17.42
N HIS A 28 1.67 -6.01 -17.62
CA HIS A 28 1.39 -4.74 -16.96
C HIS A 28 0.06 -4.81 -16.20
N PRO A 29 0.04 -4.54 -14.88
CA PRO A 29 1.20 -4.31 -14.01
C PRO A 29 2.15 -5.53 -13.93
N PRO A 30 3.43 -5.31 -13.55
CA PRO A 30 4.35 -6.40 -13.29
C PRO A 30 3.88 -7.29 -12.13
N VAL A 31 4.19 -8.58 -12.21
CA VAL A 31 3.86 -9.55 -11.14
C VAL A 31 5.04 -9.66 -10.19
N VAL A 32 4.82 -9.37 -8.91
CA VAL A 32 5.83 -9.51 -7.86
C VAL A 32 5.56 -10.79 -7.07
N SER A 33 6.62 -11.52 -6.69
CA SER A 33 6.51 -12.75 -5.88
C SER A 33 7.38 -12.74 -4.62
N LYS A 34 8.32 -11.80 -4.52
CA LYS A 34 9.09 -11.50 -3.30
C LYS A 34 9.37 -10.00 -3.28
N VAL A 35 9.13 -9.35 -2.14
CA VAL A 35 9.44 -7.93 -1.93
C VAL A 35 10.69 -7.77 -1.06
N HIS A 36 11.65 -7.00 -1.58
CA HIS A 36 12.66 -6.33 -0.77
C HIS A 36 12.56 -4.83 -1.05
N TYR A 37 12.11 -4.08 -0.05
CA TYR A 37 11.96 -2.64 -0.15
C TYR A 37 13.08 -1.95 0.62
N ARG A 38 13.75 -1.00 -0.04
CA ARG A 38 14.72 -0.11 0.60
C ARG A 38 14.11 1.25 0.80
N VAL A 39 13.96 1.64 2.06
CA VAL A 39 13.49 2.96 2.48
C VAL A 39 14.60 3.99 2.30
N GLU A 40 14.29 5.07 1.59
CA GLU A 40 15.18 6.20 1.29
C GLU A 40 14.69 7.52 1.90
N GLY A 41 13.56 7.47 2.59
CA GLY A 41 12.94 8.57 3.32
C GLY A 41 11.56 8.11 3.78
N TRP A 42 11.04 8.66 4.87
CA TRP A 42 9.69 8.33 5.31
C TRP A 42 9.10 9.52 6.04
N LEU A 43 7.97 10.00 5.52
CA LEU A 43 7.29 11.20 5.99
C LEU A 43 6.21 10.88 7.03
N GLY A 44 5.98 9.60 7.29
CA GLY A 44 5.11 9.15 8.37
C GLY A 44 3.73 8.70 7.92
N ASP A 45 3.52 8.34 6.64
CA ASP A 45 2.29 7.67 6.23
C ASP A 45 2.28 6.18 6.57
N GLY A 46 1.07 5.66 6.76
CA GLY A 46 0.77 4.27 7.10
C GLY A 46 0.74 3.35 5.89
N LEU A 47 0.47 3.93 4.71
CA LEU A 47 0.45 3.28 3.41
C LEU A 47 1.50 3.97 2.54
N ILE A 48 2.47 3.20 2.05
CA ILE A 48 3.53 3.69 1.16
C ILE A 48 3.61 2.79 -0.08
N GLU A 49 4.27 3.24 -1.13
CA GLU A 49 4.40 2.47 -2.35
C GLU A 49 5.75 2.59 -3.06
N SER A 50 6.01 1.62 -3.94
CA SER A 50 6.89 1.75 -5.09
C SER A 50 6.38 0.79 -6.16
N PHE A 51 5.92 1.32 -7.29
CA PHE A 51 5.19 0.55 -8.29
C PHE A 51 5.89 -0.78 -8.67
N PRO A 52 5.20 -1.92 -8.63
CA PRO A 52 3.75 -2.12 -8.39
C PRO A 52 3.40 -2.55 -6.94
N VAL A 53 4.26 -2.25 -5.97
CA VAL A 53 4.15 -2.74 -4.59
C VAL A 53 3.58 -1.67 -3.67
N PHE A 54 2.60 -2.06 -2.87
CA PHE A 54 2.13 -1.30 -1.72
C PHE A 54 2.65 -1.93 -0.43
N LEU A 55 3.00 -1.10 0.54
CA LEU A 55 3.33 -1.52 1.89
C LEU A 55 2.40 -0.83 2.87
N LEU A 56 1.89 -1.61 3.83
CA LEU A 56 0.99 -1.12 4.86
C LEU A 56 1.59 -1.43 6.22
N ARG A 57 1.52 -0.48 7.16
CA ARG A 57 1.90 -0.74 8.55
C ARG A 57 1.10 -1.88 9.14
N GLU A 58 1.74 -2.68 9.98
CA GLU A 58 1.08 -3.81 10.64
C GLU A 58 -0.13 -3.36 11.49
N GLU A 59 -0.04 -2.24 12.20
CA GLU A 59 -1.16 -1.71 12.98
C GLU A 59 -2.34 -1.28 12.10
N ALA A 60 -2.06 -0.73 10.92
CA ALA A 60 -3.09 -0.36 9.96
C ALA A 60 -3.78 -1.59 9.39
N TRP A 61 -3.02 -2.65 9.08
CA TRP A 61 -3.59 -3.93 8.66
C TRP A 61 -4.49 -4.54 9.75
N ASN A 62 -4.07 -4.48 11.03
CA ASN A 62 -4.89 -4.99 12.13
C ASN A 62 -6.25 -4.28 12.21
N ALA A 63 -6.28 -2.95 12.00
CA ALA A 63 -7.53 -2.21 11.92
C ALA A 63 -8.38 -2.61 10.71
N VAL A 64 -7.77 -2.71 9.52
CA VAL A 64 -8.40 -3.18 8.29
C VAL A 64 -9.06 -4.55 8.48
N ALA A 65 -8.34 -5.49 9.09
CA ALA A 65 -8.83 -6.83 9.38
C ALA A 65 -9.96 -6.81 10.43
N SER A 66 -9.84 -5.98 11.47
CA SER A 66 -10.85 -5.89 12.53
C SER A 66 -12.20 -5.32 12.04
N GLU A 67 -12.16 -4.44 11.04
CA GLU A 67 -13.33 -3.86 10.36
C GLU A 67 -13.90 -4.77 9.26
N GLY A 68 -13.25 -5.92 9.00
CA GLY A 68 -13.69 -6.89 8.00
C GLY A 68 -13.70 -6.33 6.57
N LEU A 69 -12.74 -5.46 6.23
CA LEU A 69 -12.66 -4.89 4.89
C LEU A 69 -12.22 -5.94 3.86
N THR A 70 -12.81 -5.90 2.66
CA THR A 70 -12.61 -6.93 1.62
C THR A 70 -11.59 -6.54 0.55
N GLY A 71 -11.09 -7.52 -0.19
CA GLY A 71 -10.30 -7.27 -1.40
C GLY A 71 -8.82 -7.02 -1.15
N ALA A 72 -8.27 -7.42 0.00
CA ALA A 72 -6.85 -7.31 0.28
C ALA A 72 -6.29 -8.56 0.96
N ARG A 73 -4.98 -8.76 0.79
CA ARG A 73 -4.18 -9.71 1.55
C ARG A 73 -2.86 -9.06 1.96
N ILE A 74 -2.19 -9.69 2.92
CA ILE A 74 -0.82 -9.35 3.32
C ILE A 74 0.13 -10.49 3.05
N ASP A 75 1.41 -10.15 2.91
CA ASP A 75 2.52 -11.07 2.87
C ASP A 75 3.76 -10.40 3.48
N HIS A 76 4.84 -11.16 3.64
CA HIS A 76 6.10 -10.63 4.16
C HIS A 76 6.78 -9.71 3.14
N ALA A 77 7.29 -8.57 3.62
CA ALA A 77 8.23 -7.71 2.89
C ALA A 77 9.56 -7.67 3.65
N GLU A 78 10.67 -7.93 2.95
CA GLU A 78 12.00 -7.62 3.48
C GLU A 78 12.18 -6.09 3.43
N ILE A 79 12.46 -5.44 4.56
CA ILE A 79 12.64 -3.98 4.64
C ILE A 79 14.08 -3.67 5.03
N SER A 80 14.74 -2.80 4.27
CA SER A 80 16.03 -2.21 4.64
C SER A 80 15.95 -0.69 4.60
N VAL A 81 16.88 -0.02 5.28
CA VAL A 81 16.99 1.44 5.33
C VAL A 81 18.28 1.87 4.66
N ALA A 82 18.23 2.99 3.93
CA ALA A 82 19.41 3.59 3.32
C ALA A 82 20.47 3.96 4.39
N PRO A 83 21.78 3.74 4.13
CA PRO A 83 22.83 3.95 5.14
C PRO A 83 22.96 5.38 5.67
N ASP A 84 22.49 6.37 4.91
CA ASP A 84 22.46 7.79 5.24
C ASP A 84 21.29 8.20 6.13
N LEU A 85 20.41 7.26 6.48
CA LEU A 85 19.31 7.42 7.43
C LEU A 85 19.47 6.51 8.66
N PRO A 86 20.62 6.54 9.36
CA PRO A 86 20.92 5.57 10.42
C PRO A 86 20.00 5.69 11.64
N ASP A 87 19.40 6.87 11.84
CA ASP A 87 18.53 7.18 12.99
C ASP A 87 17.04 6.99 12.65
N LEU A 88 16.70 6.59 11.42
CA LEU A 88 15.31 6.38 11.02
C LEU A 88 14.76 5.11 11.69
N VAL A 89 13.77 5.31 12.56
CA VAL A 89 13.02 4.21 13.19
C VAL A 89 11.74 3.99 12.39
N LEU A 90 11.62 2.80 11.81
CA LEU A 90 10.44 2.41 11.05
C LEU A 90 9.52 1.51 11.88
N PRO A 91 8.19 1.67 11.72
CA PRO A 91 7.24 0.65 12.13
C PRO A 91 7.38 -0.61 11.27
N ALA A 92 6.75 -1.70 11.70
CA ALA A 92 6.67 -2.89 10.88
C ALA A 92 5.78 -2.64 9.66
N PHE A 93 6.31 -2.93 8.47
CA PHE A 93 5.56 -2.87 7.21
C PHE A 93 5.34 -4.28 6.65
N LEU A 94 4.14 -4.48 6.13
CA LEU A 94 3.72 -5.70 5.46
C LEU A 94 3.54 -5.43 3.97
N TRP A 95 3.80 -6.43 3.14
CA TRP A 95 3.45 -6.36 1.72
C TRP A 95 1.94 -6.42 1.56
N PHE A 96 1.34 -5.26 1.32
CA PHE A 96 -0.09 -5.11 1.13
C PHE A 96 -0.45 -5.35 -0.34
N GLN A 97 -1.45 -6.19 -0.56
CA GLN A 97 -1.81 -6.65 -1.89
C GLN A 97 -3.32 -6.51 -2.09
N PRO A 98 -3.77 -5.49 -2.83
CA PRO A 98 -5.13 -5.43 -3.31
C PRO A 98 -5.38 -6.61 -4.27
N THR A 99 -6.46 -7.34 -4.01
CA THR A 99 -6.87 -8.55 -4.74
C THR A 99 -8.35 -8.52 -5.13
N GLY A 100 -9.11 -7.54 -4.61
CA GLY A 100 -10.53 -7.36 -4.92
C GLY A 100 -10.78 -6.60 -6.20
N LEU A 101 -12.07 -6.47 -6.52
CA LEU A 101 -12.55 -5.71 -7.66
C LEU A 101 -12.71 -4.23 -7.30
N ALA A 102 -11.93 -3.37 -7.95
CA ALA A 102 -12.02 -1.92 -7.80
C ALA A 102 -13.46 -1.41 -8.04
N GLY A 103 -13.92 -0.49 -7.18
CA GLY A 103 -15.30 0.03 -7.23
C GLY A 103 -16.37 -0.92 -6.67
N THR A 104 -15.98 -2.08 -6.13
CA THR A 104 -16.90 -3.06 -5.52
C THR A 104 -16.41 -3.47 -4.13
N ASP A 105 -15.21 -4.03 -4.05
CA ASP A 105 -14.53 -4.39 -2.81
C ASP A 105 -13.89 -3.17 -2.14
N ASP A 106 -13.55 -3.28 -0.84
CA ASP A 106 -12.92 -2.17 -0.12
C ASP A 106 -11.52 -1.82 -0.65
N PHE A 107 -10.83 -2.79 -1.27
CA PHE A 107 -9.55 -2.61 -1.94
C PHE A 107 -9.52 -3.30 -3.31
N GLY A 108 -8.93 -2.64 -4.30
CA GLY A 108 -8.62 -3.21 -5.60
C GLY A 108 -7.63 -2.34 -6.36
N THR A 109 -7.25 -2.75 -7.57
CA THR A 109 -6.42 -1.93 -8.46
C THR A 109 -7.15 -1.63 -9.75
N ALA A 110 -6.94 -0.43 -10.30
CA ALA A 110 -7.29 -0.11 -11.67
C ALA A 110 -6.40 -0.89 -12.67
N ALA A 111 -6.75 -0.84 -13.96
CA ALA A 111 -6.03 -1.57 -15.00
C ALA A 111 -4.56 -1.13 -15.17
N ASP A 112 -4.23 0.09 -14.76
CA ASP A 112 -2.87 0.65 -14.74
C ASP A 112 -2.12 0.39 -13.43
N GLY A 113 -2.74 -0.35 -12.49
CA GLY A 113 -2.14 -0.72 -11.20
C GLY A 113 -2.33 0.30 -10.08
N ARG A 114 -3.02 1.42 -10.32
CA ARG A 114 -3.32 2.39 -9.26
C ARG A 114 -4.29 1.80 -8.22
N LEU A 115 -4.07 2.15 -6.96
CA LEU A 115 -4.87 1.67 -5.85
C LEU A 115 -6.23 2.38 -5.83
N ILE A 116 -7.29 1.58 -5.79
CA ILE A 116 -8.66 2.05 -5.56
C ILE A 116 -9.14 1.54 -4.22
N ILE A 117 -9.62 2.43 -3.36
CA ILE A 117 -10.17 2.08 -2.05
C ILE A 117 -11.59 2.61 -1.85
N SER A 118 -12.40 1.93 -1.03
CA SER A 118 -13.71 2.45 -0.61
C SER A 118 -13.57 3.56 0.43
N GLN A 119 -14.65 4.33 0.66
CA GLN A 119 -14.73 5.27 1.78
C GLN A 119 -14.40 4.62 3.13
N ARG A 120 -14.88 3.40 3.38
CA ARG A 120 -14.61 2.68 4.65
C ARG A 120 -13.12 2.41 4.82
N ALA A 121 -12.44 2.00 3.75
CA ALA A 121 -11.01 1.80 3.76
C ALA A 121 -10.27 3.13 3.99
N GLN A 122 -10.70 4.21 3.34
CA GLN A 122 -10.12 5.54 3.52
C GLN A 122 -10.25 6.02 4.98
N ASP A 123 -11.43 5.86 5.58
CA ASP A 123 -11.70 6.24 6.98
C ASP A 123 -10.78 5.51 7.96
N VAL A 124 -10.57 4.20 7.75
CA VAL A 124 -9.67 3.39 8.57
C VAL A 124 -8.22 3.83 8.39
N LEU A 125 -7.77 3.96 7.14
CA LEU A 125 -6.38 4.27 6.83
C LEU A 125 -5.98 5.70 7.22
N ALA A 126 -6.92 6.65 7.23
CA ALA A 126 -6.68 8.01 7.69
C ALA A 126 -6.16 8.07 9.14
N GLY A 127 -6.52 7.09 9.98
CA GLY A 127 -6.00 6.95 11.34
C GLY A 127 -4.51 6.58 11.43
N PHE A 128 -3.89 6.15 10.33
CA PHE A 128 -2.51 5.65 10.29
C PHE A 128 -1.57 6.54 9.47
N GLY A 129 -2.06 7.67 8.96
CA GLY A 129 -1.31 8.61 8.14
C GLY A 129 -1.53 8.35 6.64
N LEU A 130 -2.10 9.36 5.99
CA LEU A 130 -2.26 9.49 4.53
C LEU A 130 -2.00 10.96 4.12
N ALA A 131 -1.19 11.67 4.90
CA ALA A 131 -0.97 13.10 4.72
C ALA A 131 -0.10 13.41 3.50
N HIS A 132 0.66 12.42 3.03
CA HIS A 132 1.56 12.50 1.89
C HIS A 132 1.08 11.67 0.69
N ALA A 133 -0.11 11.07 0.80
CA ALA A 133 -0.81 10.43 -0.31
C ALA A 133 -1.70 11.42 -1.06
N GLU A 134 -1.78 11.27 -2.39
CA GLU A 134 -2.81 11.95 -3.18
C GLU A 134 -4.08 11.09 -3.22
N ILE A 135 -5.23 11.68 -2.85
CA ILE A 135 -6.51 10.98 -2.78
C ILE A 135 -7.54 11.72 -3.63
N THR A 136 -8.07 11.06 -4.66
CA THR A 136 -9.04 11.65 -5.59
C THR A 136 -10.29 10.78 -5.68
N PRO A 137 -11.51 11.34 -5.51
CA PRO A 137 -12.75 10.59 -5.72
C PRO A 137 -12.86 10.05 -7.16
N ILE A 138 -13.46 8.87 -7.34
CA ILE A 138 -13.74 8.27 -8.66
C ILE A 138 -15.23 8.16 -8.96
#